data_AF-A0A2U1UYV4-F1
#
_entry.id   AF-A0A2U1UYV4-F1
#
_cell.length_a   1.000
_cell.length_b   1.000
_cell.length_c   1.000
_cell.angle_alpha   90.00
_cell.angle_beta   90.00
_cell.angle_gamma   90.00
#
_symmetry.space_group_name_H-M   'P 1'
#
loop_
_entity.id
_entity.type
_entity.pdbx_description
1 polymer ?
#
loop_
_entity_poly.entity_id
_entity_poly.type
_entity_poly.pdbx_seq_one_letter_code
_entity_poly.pdbx_strand_id
1 'polypeptide(L)' 'MDIREILAANLRQHRHAAGLSQEELAHRAKIDRTYISSIERCVYAASIDVVDRLARELGVEAAELLRRPGKAVRQGSAG' A
#
# COMPACT_ATOMS: atom_id res chain seq x y z
N MET A 1 14.11 -1.07 -3.94
CA MET A 1 12.88 -0.29 -3.78
C MET A 1 13.11 0.77 -2.72
N ASP A 2 12.91 2.03 -3.08
CA ASP A 2 12.77 3.13 -2.12
C ASP A 2 11.46 2.97 -1.32
N ILE A 3 11.28 3.77 -0.25
CA ILE A 3 10.11 3.64 0.63
C ILE A 3 8.79 3.99 -0.09
N ARG A 4 8.83 4.81 -1.14
CA ARG A 4 7.63 5.20 -1.91
C ARG A 4 7.21 4.07 -2.84
N GLU A 5 8.16 3.39 -3.47
CA GLU A 5 7.92 2.18 -4.26
C GLU A 5 7.33 1.06 -3.40
N ILE A 6 7.81 0.91 -2.16
CA ILE A 6 7.26 -0.06 -1.20
C ILE A 6 5.81 0.30 -0.87
N LEU A 7 5.55 1.56 -0.49
CA LEU A 7 4.19 2.03 -0.20
C LEU A 7 3.25 1.82 -1.39
N ALA A 8 3.66 2.20 -2.59
CA ALA A 8 2.86 2.07 -3.80
C ALA A 8 2.50 0.61 -4.10
N ALA A 9 3.48 -0.29 -4.01
CA ALA A 9 3.27 -1.72 -4.25
C ALA A 9 2.34 -2.34 -3.20
N ASN A 10 2.60 -2.09 -1.92
CA ASN A 10 1.80 -2.65 -0.83
C ASN A 10 0.38 -2.08 -0.82
N LEU A 11 0.21 -0.77 -1.02
CA LEU A 11 -1.10 -0.13 -1.13
C LEU A 11 -1.94 -0.79 -2.22
N ARG A 12 -1.34 -0.97 -3.40
CA ARG A 12 -2.00 -1.63 -4.54
C ARG A 12 -2.37 -3.08 -4.20
N GLN A 13 -1.45 -3.84 -3.60
CA GLN A 13 -1.67 -5.22 -3.20
C GLN A 13 -2.84 -5.34 -2.20
N HIS A 14 -2.81 -4.57 -1.11
CA HIS A 14 -3.85 -4.61 -0.10
C HIS A 14 -5.20 -4.12 -0.63
N ARG A 15 -5.20 -3.08 -1.48
CA ARG A 15 -6.42 -2.60 -2.15
C ARG A 15 -7.06 -3.68 -3.02
N HIS A 16 -6.27 -4.40 -3.80
CA HIS A 16 -6.77 -5.52 -4.61
C HIS A 16 -7.24 -6.70 -3.76
N ALA A 17 -6.53 -7.03 -2.67
CA ALA A 17 -6.95 -8.08 -1.73
C ALA A 17 -8.28 -7.75 -1.05
N ALA A 18 -8.54 -6.47 -0.77
CA ALA A 18 -9.81 -5.98 -0.25
C ALA A 18 -10.91 -5.81 -1.32
N GLY A 19 -10.63 -6.10 -2.59
CA GLY A 19 -11.60 -5.97 -3.69
C GLY A 19 -12.00 -4.53 -4.03
N LEU A 20 -11.19 -3.53 -3.64
CA LEU A 20 -11.54 -2.12 -3.79
C LEU A 20 -10.98 -1.53 -5.08
N SER A 21 -11.75 -0.66 -5.73
CA SER A 21 -11.21 0.23 -6.77
C SER A 21 -10.43 1.39 -6.12
N GLN A 22 -9.64 2.13 -6.92
CA GLN A 22 -8.99 3.36 -6.41
C GLN A 22 -10.04 4.39 -5.95
N GLU A 23 -11.15 4.48 -6.66
CA GLU A 23 -12.26 5.39 -6.34
C GLU A 23 -12.94 5.01 -5.02
N GLU A 24 -13.21 3.71 -4.82
CA GLU A 24 -13.82 3.23 -3.59
C GLU A 24 -12.90 3.44 -2.38
N LEU A 25 -11.60 3.14 -2.50
CA LEU A 25 -10.65 3.41 -1.43
C LEU A 25 -10.53 4.90 -1.12
N ALA A 26 -10.49 5.75 -2.16
CA ALA A 26 -10.44 7.20 -1.99
C ALA A 26 -11.69 7.73 -1.29
N HIS A 27 -12.87 7.25 -1.66
CA HIS A 27 -14.13 7.61 -1.04
C HIS A 27 -14.16 7.23 0.45
N ARG A 28 -13.80 5.99 0.79
CA ARG A 28 -13.68 5.52 2.18
C ARG A 28 -12.69 6.33 3.00
N ALA A 29 -11.51 6.58 2.44
CA ALA A 29 -10.46 7.36 3.09
C ALA A 29 -10.71 8.88 3.03
N LYS A 30 -11.84 9.35 2.47
CA LYS A 30 -12.16 10.78 2.33
C LYS A 30 -11.01 11.60 1.74
N ILE A 31 -10.41 11.09 0.66
CA ILE A 31 -9.36 11.77 -0.11
C ILE A 31 -9.66 11.71 -1.60
N ASP A 32 -8.92 12.48 -2.39
CA ASP A 32 -9.10 12.50 -3.85
C ASP A 32 -8.59 11.20 -4.50
N ARG A 33 -9.37 10.65 -5.44
CA ARG A 33 -9.00 9.46 -6.23
C ARG A 33 -7.68 9.64 -6.99
N THR A 34 -7.43 10.85 -7.52
CA THR A 34 -6.17 11.19 -8.21
C THR A 34 -4.98 11.14 -7.26
N TYR A 35 -5.20 11.35 -5.96
CA TYR A 35 -4.14 11.20 -4.96
C TYR A 35 -3.79 9.73 -4.73
N ILE A 36 -4.77 8.83 -4.60
CA ILE A 36 -4.54 7.37 -4.60
C ILE A 36 -3.76 6.95 -5.84
N SER A 37 -4.22 7.38 -7.02
CA SER A 37 -3.56 7.08 -8.30
C SER A 37 -2.12 7.59 -8.35
N SER A 38 -1.85 8.74 -7.75
CA SER A 38 -0.51 9.31 -7.67
C SER A 38 0.40 8.57 -6.68
N ILE A 39 -0.15 8.09 -5.55
CA ILE A 39 0.59 7.26 -4.59
C ILE A 39 0.96 5.92 -5.24
N GLU A 40 0.01 5.22 -5.88
CA GLU A 40 0.27 3.93 -6.55
C GLU A 40 1.24 4.03 -7.74
N ARG A 41 1.47 5.25 -8.26
CA ARG A 41 2.45 5.54 -9.33
C ARG A 41 3.74 6.20 -8.82
N CYS A 42 3.93 6.30 -7.51
CA CYS A 42 5.09 6.95 -6.88
C CYS A 42 5.30 8.44 -7.27
N VAL A 43 4.26 9.14 -7.69
CA VAL A 43 4.35 10.56 -8.12
C VAL A 43 4.45 11.49 -6.90
N TYR A 44 3.76 11.17 -5.80
CA TYR A 44 3.76 11.96 -4.57
C TYR A 44 4.18 11.14 -3.36
N ALA A 45 4.79 11.82 -2.38
CA ALA A 45 4.96 11.29 -1.04
C ALA A 45 3.64 11.44 -0.27
N ALA A 46 3.10 10.32 0.24
CA ALA A 46 2.00 10.35 1.19
C ALA A 46 2.50 10.87 2.55
N SER A 47 1.72 11.72 3.22
CA SER A 47 1.99 12.03 4.62
C SER A 47 1.74 10.80 5.50
N ILE A 48 2.31 10.78 6.71
CA ILE A 48 2.10 9.67 7.64
C ILE A 48 0.62 9.49 8.02
N ASP A 49 -0.13 10.60 8.11
CA ASP A 49 -1.58 10.57 8.40
C ASP A 49 -2.38 9.93 7.27
N VAL A 50 -1.95 10.14 6.01
CA VAL A 50 -2.57 9.49 4.85
C VAL A 50 -2.27 7.99 4.87
N VAL A 51 -1.04 7.60 5.21
CA VAL A 51 -0.67 6.18 5.33
C VAL A 51 -1.50 5.49 6.41
N ASP A 52 -1.61 6.07 7.61
CA ASP A 52 -2.45 5.53 8.70
C ASP A 52 -3.91 5.43 8.27
N ARG A 53 -4.46 6.47 7.64
CA ARG A 53 -5.85 6.46 7.16
C ARG A 53 -6.11 5.35 6.14
N LEU A 54 -5.23 5.20 5.15
CA LEU A 54 -5.37 4.16 4.13
C LEU A 54 -5.27 2.76 4.75
N ALA A 55 -4.36 2.58 5.70
CA ALA A 55 -4.20 1.31 6.41
C ALA A 55 -5.48 0.93 7.17
N ARG A 56 -6.10 1.89 7.89
CA ARG A 56 -7.38 1.70 8.59
C ARG A 56 -8.50 1.26 7.66
N GLU A 57 -8.68 1.95 6.52
CA GLU A 57 -9.73 1.60 5.55
C GLU A 57 -9.49 0.25 4.86
N LEU A 58 -8.22 -0.20 4.82
CA LEU A 58 -7.83 -1.51 4.31
C LEU A 58 -7.83 -2.61 5.40
N GLY A 59 -8.07 -2.26 6.66
CA GLY A 59 -8.07 -3.20 7.78
C GLY A 59 -6.68 -3.79 8.10
N VAL A 60 -5.62 -3.03 7.87
CA VAL A 60 -4.23 -3.45 8.13
C VAL A 60 -3.49 -2.43 8.98
N GLU A 61 -2.39 -2.85 9.60
CA GLU A 61 -1.47 -1.92 10.27
C GLU A 61 -0.70 -1.06 9.26
N ALA A 62 -0.46 0.22 9.58
CA ALA A 62 0.30 1.13 8.71
C ALA A 62 1.71 0.60 8.38
N ALA A 63 2.29 -0.17 9.30
CA ALA A 63 3.58 -0.84 9.10
C ALA A 63 3.55 -1.87 7.95
N GLU A 64 2.41 -2.50 7.65
CA GLU A 64 2.28 -3.42 6.51
C GLU A 64 2.40 -2.66 5.19
N LEU A 65 1.88 -1.44 5.10
CA LEU A 65 2.04 -0.60 3.91
C LEU A 65 3.50 -0.19 3.68
N LEU A 66 4.32 -0.12 4.73
CA LEU A 66 5.73 0.26 4.66
C LEU A 66 6.70 -0.92 4.74
N ARG A 67 6.18 -2.15 4.85
CA ARG A 67 6.99 -3.36 5.00
C ARG A 67 7.71 -3.66 3.71
N ARG A 68 9.04 -3.76 3.77
CA ARG A 68 9.84 -4.25 2.63
C ARG A 68 9.44 -5.70 2.33
N PRO A 69 9.26 -6.09 1.07
CA PRO A 69 9.12 -7.50 0.74
C PRO A 69 10.35 -8.23 1.26
N GLY A 70 10.14 -9.27 2.07
CA GLY A 70 11.24 -10.09 2.58
C GLY A 70 12.06 -10.60 1.40
N LYS A 71 13.39 -10.70 1.55
CA LYS A 71 14.17 -11.53 0.63
C LYS A 71 13.53 -12.90 0.68
N ALA A 72 13.02 -13.39 -0.45
CA ALA A 72 12.56 -14.77 -0.55
C ALA A 72 13.70 -15.65 -0.02
N VAL A 73 13.51 -16.20 1.18
CA VAL A 73 14.39 -17.25 1.67
C VAL A 73 14.17 -18.35 0.65
N ARG A 74 15.15 -18.55 -0.25
CA ARG A 74 15.22 -19.76 -1.05
C ARG A 74 15.30 -20.87 0.00
N GLN A 75 14.16 -21.49 0.31
CA GLN A 75 14.17 -22.72 1.08
C GLN A 75 14.95 -23.69 0.22
N GLY A 76 16.22 -23.88 0.60
CA GLY A 76 17.05 -24.92 0.04
C GLY A 76 16.36 -26.22 0.36
N SER A 77 16.01 -26.95 -0.69
CA SER A 77 15.75 -28.37 -0.62
C SER A 77 16.92 -29.03 0.11
N ALA A 78 16.68 -29.50 1.31
CA ALA A 78 17.48 -30.49 2.01
C ALA A 78 16.46 -31.37 2.72
N GLY A 79 16.38 -32.66 2.52
CA GLY A 79 17.14 -33.64 1.74
C GLY A 79 16.53 -34.98 2.11
#